data_AF-A0A969NMK3-F1
#
_entry.id   AF-A0A969NMK3-F1
#
_cell.length_a   1.000
_cell.length_b   1.000
_cell.length_c   1.000
_cell.angle_alpha   90.00
_cell.angle_beta   90.00
_cell.angle_gamma   90.00
#
_symmetry.space_group_name_H-M   'P 1'
#
loop_
_entity.id
_entity.type
_entity.pdbx_description
1 polymer ?
#
loop_
_entity_poly.entity_id
_entity_poly.type
_entity_poly.pdbx_seq_one_letter_code
_entity_poly.pdbx_strand_id
1 'polypeptide(L)'
;MNKYLALLRGVNVSGKNLIKMKDFQAILQENGFNNVITYIQSGNIIFESEITDNEKNADIISQLITNKFGFNVPVIVLTLAELKNLIEYNPFTPEANEDPTKVLISFSLICLLLS
;
A
#
# COMPACT_ATOMS: atom_id res chain seq x y z
N MET A 1 14.99 9.73 5.66
CA MET A 1 13.98 8.85 5.02
C MET A 1 12.68 8.94 5.79
N ASN A 2 11.56 8.94 5.08
CA ASN A 2 10.23 8.99 5.68
C ASN A 2 9.58 7.61 5.65
N LYS A 3 8.64 7.36 6.56
CA LYS A 3 7.92 6.09 6.67
C LYS A 3 6.58 6.16 5.94
N TYR A 4 6.31 5.13 5.14
CA TYR A 4 5.15 5.04 4.26
C TYR A 4 4.42 3.71 4.44
N LEU A 5 3.15 3.71 4.04
CA LEU A 5 2.29 2.54 3.88
C LEU A 5 1.89 2.44 2.40
N ALA A 6 2.26 1.35 1.74
CA ALA A 6 1.72 0.96 0.44
C ALA A 6 0.57 -0.05 0.60
N LEU A 7 -0.50 0.17 -0.15
CA LEU A 7 -1.69 -0.67 -0.24
C LEU A 7 -1.85 -1.15 -1.68
N LEU A 8 -1.74 -2.46 -1.88
CA LEU A 8 -1.86 -3.13 -3.18
C LEU A 8 -3.27 -3.68 -3.33
N ARG A 9 -3.91 -3.43 -4.47
CA ARG A 9 -5.26 -3.93 -4.74
C ARG A 9 -5.22 -5.26 -5.51
N GLY A 10 -5.95 -6.26 -5.01
CA GLY A 10 -6.26 -7.47 -5.76
C GLY A 10 -5.08 -8.42 -5.95
N VAL A 11 -4.20 -8.51 -4.95
CA VAL A 11 -3.08 -9.48 -4.91
C VAL A 11 -3.44 -10.69 -4.05
N ASN A 12 -2.97 -11.88 -4.42
CA ASN A 12 -3.18 -13.13 -3.67
C ASN A 12 -4.65 -13.50 -3.37
N VAL A 13 -5.60 -12.98 -4.16
CA VAL A 13 -7.03 -13.28 -4.01
C VAL A 13 -7.48 -14.26 -5.09
N SER A 14 -8.19 -15.31 -4.68
CA SER A 14 -8.72 -16.36 -5.58
C SER A 14 -7.68 -16.96 -6.53
N GLY A 15 -6.43 -17.08 -6.09
CA GLY A 15 -5.32 -17.64 -6.89
C GLY A 15 -4.82 -16.73 -8.02
N LYS A 16 -5.27 -15.47 -8.10
CA LYS A 16 -4.81 -14.50 -9.10
C LYS A 16 -3.76 -13.55 -8.52
N ASN A 17 -2.95 -12.96 -9.39
CA ASN A 17 -1.93 -11.96 -9.05
C ASN A 17 -1.06 -12.41 -7.86
N LEU A 18 -0.49 -13.61 -8.00
CA LEU A 18 0.26 -14.25 -6.93
C LEU A 18 1.60 -13.53 -6.72
N ILE A 19 1.79 -12.99 -5.52
CA ILE A 19 3.03 -12.36 -5.08
C ILE A 19 3.54 -13.09 -3.83
N LYS A 20 4.72 -13.68 -3.95
CA LYS A 20 5.44 -14.23 -2.81
C LYS A 20 6.07 -13.08 -2.03
N MET A 21 5.53 -12.79 -0.85
CA MET A 21 5.89 -11.60 -0.06
C MET A 21 7.38 -11.47 0.25
N LYS A 22 8.09 -12.59 0.49
CA LYS A 22 9.55 -12.57 0.70
C LYS A 22 10.32 -12.06 -0.52
N ASP A 23 9.90 -12.50 -1.72
CA ASP A 23 10.54 -12.07 -2.96
C ASP A 23 10.18 -10.62 -3.24
N PHE A 24 8.96 -10.19 -2.89
CA PHE A 24 8.54 -8.80 -3.00
C PHE A 24 9.30 -7.85 -2.06
N GLN A 25 9.54 -8.27 -0.81
CA GLN A 25 10.39 -7.50 0.11
C GLN A 25 11.80 -7.32 -0.47
N ALA A 26 12.40 -8.40 -0.99
CA ALA A 26 13.73 -8.35 -1.56
C ALA A 26 13.81 -7.36 -2.75
N ILE A 27 12.86 -7.40 -3.68
CA ILE A 27 12.90 -6.45 -4.81
C ILE A 27 12.73 -5.00 -4.36
N LEU A 28 11.93 -4.72 -3.33
CA LEU A 28 11.79 -3.36 -2.81
C LEU A 28 13.13 -2.89 -2.19
N GLN A 29 13.77 -3.75 -1.40
CA GLN A 29 15.08 -3.47 -0.80
C GLN A 29 16.18 -3.23 -1.84
N GLU A 30 16.23 -4.04 -2.89
CA GLU A 30 17.17 -3.89 -4.01
C GLU A 30 16.97 -2.57 -4.78
N ASN A 31 15.77 -1.97 -4.71
CA ASN A 31 15.41 -0.74 -5.42
C ASN A 31 15.35 0.49 -4.48
N GLY A 32 16.06 0.43 -3.34
CA GLY A 32 16.28 1.60 -2.48
C GLY A 32 15.17 1.86 -1.44
N PHE A 33 14.18 0.98 -1.32
CA PHE A 33 13.21 1.03 -0.23
C PHE A 33 13.78 0.33 1.00
N ASN A 34 13.84 1.04 2.13
CA ASN A 34 14.45 0.53 3.35
C ASN A 34 13.38 0.04 4.34
N ASN A 35 13.78 -0.77 5.32
CA ASN A 35 12.92 -1.22 6.42
C ASN A 35 11.56 -1.78 5.96
N VAL A 36 11.58 -2.56 4.87
CA VAL A 36 10.37 -3.10 4.24
C VAL A 36 9.76 -4.20 5.11
N ILE A 37 8.49 -4.05 5.47
CA ILE A 37 7.72 -5.00 6.28
C ILE A 37 6.39 -5.24 5.57
N THR A 38 6.05 -6.50 5.30
CA THR A 38 4.73 -6.87 4.76
C THR A 38 3.83 -7.39 5.87
N TYR A 39 2.56 -7.01 5.84
CA TYR A 39 1.54 -7.60 6.69
C TYR A 39 0.83 -8.74 5.94
N ILE A 40 1.03 -9.97 6.42
CA ILE A 40 0.47 -11.21 5.88
C ILE A 40 0.60 -11.30 4.34
N GLN A 41 -0.40 -11.85 3.63
CA GLN A 41 -0.46 -11.90 2.17
C GLN A 41 -1.47 -10.90 1.57
N SER A 42 -1.85 -9.87 2.34
CA SER A 42 -2.99 -8.98 2.01
C SER A 42 -2.62 -7.78 1.14
N GLY A 43 -1.34 -7.62 0.76
CA GLY A 43 -0.90 -6.47 -0.03
C GLY A 43 -0.69 -5.18 0.77
N ASN A 44 -0.41 -5.29 2.07
CA ASN A 44 -0.12 -4.15 2.95
C ASN A 44 1.37 -4.12 3.28
N ILE A 45 2.05 -3.02 2.98
CA ILE A 45 3.52 -2.92 3.09
C ILE A 45 3.90 -1.62 3.77
N ILE A 46 4.72 -1.70 4.80
CA ILE A 46 5.40 -0.56 5.41
C ILE A 46 6.82 -0.51 4.85
N PHE A 47 7.29 0.68 4.51
CA PHE A 47 8.66 0.90 4.03
C PHE A 47 9.15 2.31 4.35
N GLU A 48 10.44 2.54 4.15
CA GLU A 48 11.07 3.84 4.23
C GLU A 48 11.66 4.24 2.88
N SER A 49 11.48 5.51 2.50
CA SER A 49 11.93 6.06 1.21
C SER A 49 12.48 7.48 1.38
N GLU A 50 13.42 7.86 0.52
CA GLU A 50 13.85 9.25 0.34
C GLU A 50 12.93 10.02 -0.60
N ILE A 51 12.16 9.31 -1.43
CA ILE A 51 11.19 9.90 -2.33
C ILE A 51 10.03 10.41 -1.50
N THR A 52 9.85 11.73 -1.49
CA THR A 52 8.79 12.40 -0.72
C THR A 52 7.42 12.33 -1.37
N ASP A 53 7.38 12.09 -2.68
CA ASP A 53 6.17 12.02 -3.49
C ASP A 53 5.51 10.62 -3.40
N ASN A 54 4.28 10.57 -2.91
CA ASN A 54 3.52 9.34 -2.75
C ASN A 54 3.21 8.66 -4.09
N GLU A 55 2.82 9.43 -5.12
CA GLU A 55 2.47 8.90 -6.44
C GLU A 55 3.71 8.30 -7.10
N LYS A 56 4.85 8.98 -7.00
CA LYS A 56 6.12 8.46 -7.52
C LYS A 56 6.53 7.15 -6.83
N ASN A 57 6.37 7.04 -5.50
CA ASN A 57 6.60 5.77 -4.81
C ASN A 57 5.64 4.68 -5.32
N ALA A 58 4.35 5.00 -5.49
CA ALA A 58 3.34 4.06 -5.97
C ALA A 58 3.64 3.54 -7.39
N ASP A 59 4.04 4.44 -8.29
CA ASP A 59 4.40 4.11 -9.67
C ASP A 59 5.60 3.19 -9.74
N ILE A 60 6.66 3.48 -8.97
CA ILE A 60 7.85 2.63 -8.90
C ILE A 60 7.47 1.24 -8.40
N ILE A 61 6.70 1.15 -7.32
CA ILE A 61 6.27 -0.15 -6.77
C ILE A 61 5.44 -0.92 -7.80
N SER A 62 4.50 -0.28 -8.49
CA SER A 62 3.68 -0.91 -9.53
C SER A 62 4.52 -1.41 -10.71
N GLN A 63 5.50 -0.63 -11.15
CA GLN A 63 6.45 -1.02 -12.20
C GLN A 63 7.31 -2.22 -11.77
N LEU A 64 7.80 -2.24 -10.53
CA LEU A 64 8.56 -3.37 -9.99
C LEU A 64 7.72 -4.65 -9.96
N ILE A 65 6.43 -4.54 -9.58
CA ILE A 65 5.51 -5.68 -9.60
C ILE A 65 5.31 -6.17 -11.04
N THR A 66 5.06 -5.26 -11.97
CA THR A 66 4.87 -5.59 -13.39
C THR A 66 6.10 -6.28 -13.97
N ASN A 67 7.30 -5.74 -13.71
CA ASN A 67 8.55 -6.29 -14.23
C ASN A 67 8.89 -7.65 -13.63
N LYS A 68 8.59 -7.88 -12.34
CA LYS A 68 8.94 -9.12 -11.65
C LYS A 68 7.90 -10.23 -11.81
N PHE A 69 6.62 -9.89 -11.80
CA PHE A 69 5.51 -10.85 -11.72
C PHE A 69 4.61 -10.86 -12.96
N GLY A 70 4.76 -9.90 -13.87
CA GLY A 70 4.10 -9.90 -15.18
C GLY A 70 2.65 -9.40 -15.20
N PHE A 71 2.21 -8.71 -14.15
CA PHE A 71 0.87 -8.13 -14.09
C PHE A 71 0.89 -6.76 -13.39
N ASN A 72 -0.04 -5.89 -13.79
CA ASN A 72 -0.20 -4.57 -13.18
C ASN A 72 -1.03 -4.67 -11.89
N VAL A 73 -0.59 -3.99 -10.84
CA VAL A 73 -1.29 -3.91 -9.55
C VAL A 73 -1.48 -2.43 -9.21
N PRO A 74 -2.72 -1.97 -8.96
CA PRO A 74 -2.94 -0.64 -8.42
C PRO A 74 -2.33 -0.51 -7.03
N VAL A 75 -1.51 0.54 -6.83
CA VAL A 75 -0.83 0.84 -5.58
C VAL A 75 -1.27 2.20 -5.08
N ILE A 76 -1.58 2.31 -3.79
CA ILE A 76 -1.78 3.59 -3.09
C ILE A 76 -0.70 3.70 -2.03
N VAL A 77 -0.05 4.85 -1.93
CA VAL A 77 0.96 5.14 -0.91
C VAL A 77 0.45 6.26 0.00
N LEU A 78 0.60 6.05 1.30
CA LEU A 78 0.27 7.01 2.35
C LEU A 78 1.50 7.27 3.20
N THR A 79 1.69 8.51 3.61
CA THR A 79 2.60 8.88 4.68
C THR A 79 2.03 8.45 6.04
N LEU A 80 2.91 8.35 7.03
CA LEU A 80 2.48 8.16 8.42
C LEU A 80 1.56 9.29 8.92
N ALA A 81 1.75 10.52 8.43
CA ALA A 81 0.93 11.66 8.82
C ALA A 81 -0.51 11.53 8.28
N GLU A 82 -0.66 11.16 7.01
CA GLU A 82 -1.98 10.90 6.40
C GLU A 82 -2.71 9.77 7.12
N LEU A 83 -2.01 8.67 7.45
CA LEU A 83 -2.60 7.56 8.19
C LEU A 83 -3.09 7.98 9.59
N LYS A 84 -2.31 8.81 10.29
CA LYS A 84 -2.72 9.35 11.61
C LYS A 84 -3.94 10.24 11.50
N ASN A 85 -3.96 11.14 10.50
CA ASN A 85 -5.11 12.01 10.25
C ASN A 85 -6.38 11.18 9.97
N LEU A 86 -6.28 10.09 9.20
CA LEU A 86 -7.44 9.21 8.95
C LEU A 86 -8.03 8.60 10.23
N ILE A 87 -7.16 8.25 11.19
CA ILE A 87 -7.59 7.71 12.49
C ILE A 87 -8.20 8.82 13.35
N GLU A 88 -7.58 9.99 13.38
CA GLU A 88 -8.02 11.13 14.19
C GLU A 88 -9.37 11.68 13.74
N TYR A 89 -9.61 11.77 12.44
CA TYR A 89 -10.86 12.26 11.86
C TYR A 89 -11.86 11.16 11.53
N ASN A 90 -11.70 9.97 12.13
CA ASN A 90 -12.67 8.90 11.97
C ASN A 90 -14.05 9.35 12.51
N PRO A 91 -15.10 9.43 11.66
CA PRO A 91 -16.41 9.94 12.06
C PRO A 91 -17.23 8.92 12.87
N PHE A 92 -16.78 7.66 12.95
CA PHE A 92 -17.46 6.63 13.71
C PHE A 92 -17.14 6.76 15.21
N THR A 93 -18.14 6.48 16.05
CA THR A 93 -18.05 6.67 17.50
C THR A 93 -17.12 5.62 18.16
N PRO A 94 -16.67 5.84 19.42
CA PRO A 94 -15.88 4.87 20.16
C PRO A 94 -16.55 3.49 20.28
N GLU A 95 -17.89 3.40 20.24
CA GLU A 95 -18.60 2.11 20.23
C GLU A 95 -18.36 1.31 18.94
N ALA A 96 -18.05 1.97 17.82
CA ALA A 96 -17.58 1.30 16.61
C ALA A 96 -16.17 0.72 16.75
N ASN A 97 -15.40 1.13 17.78
CA ASN A 97 -14.11 0.54 18.13
C ASN A 97 -14.25 -0.72 18.99
N GLU A 98 -15.43 -1.06 19.52
CA GLU A 98 -15.66 -2.34 20.20
C GLU A 98 -15.50 -3.52 19.24
N ASP A 99 -15.81 -3.31 17.96
CA ASP A 99 -15.53 -4.25 16.87
C ASP A 99 -15.00 -3.50 15.65
N PRO A 100 -13.66 -3.29 15.56
CA PRO A 100 -13.05 -2.52 14.47
C PRO A 100 -13.22 -3.18 13.09
N THR A 101 -13.69 -4.43 13.02
CA THR A 101 -13.97 -5.10 11.73
C THR A 101 -15.20 -4.53 11.02
N LYS A 102 -16.04 -3.78 11.73
CA LYS A 102 -17.25 -3.14 11.18
C LYS A 102 -17.00 -1.78 10.53
N VAL A 103 -15.80 -1.22 10.73
CA VAL A 103 -15.41 0.06 10.13
C VAL A 103 -14.44 -0.21 8.98
N LEU A 104 -14.84 0.18 7.78
CA LEU A 104 -14.04 0.03 6.57
C LEU A 104 -13.60 1.41 6.07
N ILE A 105 -12.29 1.59 5.91
CA ILE A 105 -11.71 2.73 5.20
C ILE A 105 -11.44 2.30 3.76
N SER A 106 -12.06 3.01 2.83
CA SER A 106 -11.86 2.78 1.40
C SER A 106 -10.89 3.81 0.83
N PHE A 107 -9.90 3.34 0.08
CA PHE A 107 -8.97 4.19 -0.65
C PHE A 107 -9.30 4.09 -2.14
N SER A 108 -9.53 5.24 -2.77
CA SER A 108 -9.88 5.32 -4.18
C SER A 108 -8.79 6.02 -4.96
N LEU A 109 -8.28 5.36 -6.00
CA LEU A 109 -7.47 6.00 -7.04
C LEU A 109 -8.42 6.76 -7.96
N ILE A 110 -8.46 8.08 -7.85
CA ILE A 110 -9.21 8.91 -8.80
C ILE A 110 -8.36 8.97 -10.07
N CYS A 111 -8.72 8.15 -11.05
CA CYS A 111 -8.23 8.34 -12.40
C CYS A 111 -8.99 9.54 -12.97
N LEU A 112 -8.39 10.74 -12.91
CA LEU A 112 -8.88 11.89 -13.66
C LEU A 112 -8.75 11.53 -15.15
N LEU A 113 -9.79 10.92 -15.72
CA LEU A 113 -10.02 10.86 -17.16
C LEU A 113 -10.39 12.28 -17.61
N LEU A 114 -9.41 13.19 -17.58
CA LEU A 114 -9.46 14.40 -18.39
C LEU A 114 -8.98 13.98 -19.78
N SER A 115 -9.95 13.60 -20.61
CA SER A 115 -9.82 13.57 -22.07
C SER A 115 -10.01 14.98 -22.62
#